data_AF-A0A1A8ML69-F1
#
_entry.id   AF-A0A1A8ML69-F1
#
_cell.length_a   1.000
_cell.length_b   1.000
_cell.length_c   1.000
_cell.angle_alpha   90.00
_cell.angle_beta   90.00
_cell.angle_gamma   90.00
#
_symmetry.space_group_name_H-M   'P 1'
#
loop_
_entity.id
_entity.type
_entity.pdbx_description
1 polymer ?
#
loop_
_entity_poly.entity_id
_entity_poly.type
_entity_poly.pdbx_seq_one_letter_code
_entity_poly.pdbx_strand_id
1 'polypeptide(L)' 'TLTTDIMTSKYVKCPICGRSFAALSHHLKRSHKVVHPEERQLLLKLASKRVFYRYEACPVPGCQYHSS' A
#
# COMPACT_ATOMS: atom_id res chain seq x y z
N THR A 1 -27.20 -8.79 6.82
CA THR A 1 -26.31 -7.86 6.09
C THR A 1 -24.95 -7.89 6.74
N LEU A 2 -23.90 -7.94 5.94
CA LEU A 2 -22.52 -8.29 6.29
C LEU A 2 -21.93 -7.53 7.48
N THR A 3 -21.54 -8.23 8.54
CA THR A 3 -20.46 -7.79 9.44
C THR A 3 -19.37 -8.85 9.39
N THR A 4 -18.59 -8.82 8.33
CA THR A 4 -17.32 -9.54 8.28
C THR A 4 -16.42 -8.98 9.36
N ASP A 5 -16.25 -9.81 10.38
CA ASP A 5 -15.17 -9.81 11.37
C ASP A 5 -13.96 -8.98 10.95
N ILE A 6 -13.47 -8.19 11.91
CA ILE A 6 -12.14 -7.58 11.89
C ILE A 6 -11.11 -8.72 12.09
N MET A 7 -11.07 -9.67 11.15
CA MET A 7 -9.93 -10.52 10.95
C MET A 7 -8.91 -9.66 10.23
N THR A 8 -7.79 -9.39 10.89
CA THR A 8 -6.58 -8.90 10.23
C THR A 8 -6.28 -9.84 9.07
N SER A 9 -6.70 -9.46 7.86
CA SER A 9 -6.48 -10.27 6.67
C SER A 9 -4.98 -10.56 6.63
N LYS A 10 -4.60 -11.84 6.76
CA LYS A 10 -3.21 -12.29 6.63
C LYS A 10 -2.59 -11.85 5.30
N TYR A 11 -3.43 -11.44 4.35
CA TYR A 11 -3.05 -11.00 3.02
C TYR A 11 -3.02 -9.48 2.94
N VAL A 12 -1.92 -8.96 2.41
CA VAL A 12 -1.75 -7.54 2.11
C VAL A 12 -1.94 -7.32 0.62
N LYS A 13 -2.72 -6.31 0.26
CA LYS A 13 -2.95 -5.92 -1.14
C LYS A 13 -1.67 -5.28 -1.72
N CYS A 14 -1.18 -5.81 -2.83
CA CYS A 14 -0.04 -5.26 -3.54
C CYS A 14 -0.42 -3.89 -4.15
N PRO A 15 0.39 -2.84 -3.92
CA PRO A 15 0.10 -1.50 -4.45
C PRO A 15 0.37 -1.38 -5.96
N ILE A 16 1.11 -2.32 -6.57
CA ILE A 16 1.44 -2.30 -8.00
C ILE A 16 0.35 -3.00 -8.81
N CYS A 17 -0.01 -4.24 -8.45
CA CYS A 17 -0.94 -5.07 -9.23
C CYS A 17 -2.32 -5.26 -8.58
N GLY A 18 -2.53 -4.75 -7.37
CA GLY A 18 -3.82 -4.78 -6.69
C GLY A 18 -4.26 -6.16 -6.14
N ARG A 19 -3.44 -7.21 -6.29
CA ARG A 19 -3.75 -8.57 -5.77
C ARG A 19 -3.29 -8.73 -4.32
N SER A 20 -3.95 -9.60 -3.56
CA SER A 20 -3.66 -9.83 -2.14
C SER A 20 -2.68 -11.00 -1.94
N PHE A 21 -1.65 -10.81 -1.12
CA PHE A 21 -0.60 -11.81 -0.89
C PHE A 21 -0.27 -11.92 0.60
N ALA A 22 -0.05 -13.14 1.09
CA ALA A 22 0.46 -13.38 2.45
C ALA A 22 1.92 -12.92 2.59
N ALA A 23 2.73 -13.12 1.53
CA ALA A 23 4.15 -12.75 1.50
C ALA A 23 4.43 -11.64 0.47
N LEU A 24 3.93 -10.43 0.73
CA LEU A 24 4.04 -9.31 -0.22
C LEU A 24 5.49 -8.97 -0.59
N SER A 25 6.43 -8.99 0.37
CA SER A 25 7.85 -8.72 0.12
C SER A 25 8.47 -9.67 -0.92
N HIS A 26 8.10 -10.95 -0.87
CA HIS A 26 8.57 -11.96 -1.82
C HIS A 26 7.95 -11.79 -3.21
N HIS A 27 6.65 -11.47 -3.25
CA HIS A 27 5.95 -11.13 -4.48
C HIS A 27 6.60 -9.92 -5.20
N LEU A 28 6.90 -8.84 -4.47
CA LEU A 28 7.55 -7.64 -5.02
C LEU A 28 8.91 -7.98 -5.67
N LYS A 29 9.73 -8.82 -5.03
CA LYS A 29 11.00 -9.26 -5.60
C LYS A 29 10.83 -10.07 -6.88
N ARG A 30 9.93 -11.06 -6.88
CA ARG A 30 9.87 -12.05 -7.98
C ARG A 30 9.05 -11.57 -9.17
N SER A 31 7.90 -10.95 -8.91
CA SER A 31 6.94 -10.53 -9.92
C SER A 31 7.21 -9.12 -10.43
N HIS A 32 7.68 -8.21 -9.58
CA HIS A 32 7.91 -6.80 -9.93
C HIS A 32 9.38 -6.40 -9.96
N LYS A 33 10.30 -7.34 -9.67
CA LYS A 33 11.76 -7.12 -9.72
C LYS A 33 12.24 -5.95 -8.83
N VAL A 34 11.53 -5.68 -7.73
CA VAL A 34 11.93 -4.67 -6.74
C VAL A 34 13.11 -5.18 -5.91
N VAL A 35 14.31 -5.03 -6.47
CA VAL A 35 15.56 -5.47 -5.85
C VAL A 35 16.00 -4.52 -4.74
N HIS A 36 15.82 -3.21 -4.94
CA HIS A 36 16.24 -2.18 -4.02
C HIS A 36 15.49 -2.30 -2.68
N PRO A 37 16.19 -2.42 -1.54
CA PRO A 37 15.54 -2.67 -0.25
C PRO A 37 14.67 -1.50 0.22
N GLU A 38 15.10 -0.26 0.00
CA GLU A 38 14.40 0.97 0.38
C GLU A 38 13.09 1.14 -0.39
N GLU A 39 13.12 0.95 -1.71
CA GLU A 39 11.91 0.96 -2.56
C GLU A 39 10.91 -0.11 -2.08
N ARG A 40 11.38 -1.31 -1.80
CA ARG A 40 10.55 -2.40 -1.28
C ARG A 40 9.95 -2.06 0.08
N GLN A 41 10.70 -1.41 0.98
CA GLN A 41 10.17 -0.95 2.26
C GLN A 41 9.09 0.13 2.08
N LEU A 42 9.27 1.08 1.16
CA LEU A 42 8.26 2.08 0.84
C LEU A 42 6.96 1.43 0.34
N LEU A 43 7.07 0.45 -0.57
CA LEU A 43 5.92 -0.28 -1.09
C LEU A 43 5.21 -1.12 0.00
N LEU A 44 5.94 -1.72 0.94
CA LEU A 44 5.35 -2.44 2.08
C LEU A 44 4.62 -1.49 3.03
N LYS A 45 5.19 -0.31 3.31
CA LYS A 45 4.51 0.73 4.10
C LYS A 45 3.24 1.20 3.38
N LEU A 46 3.32 1.44 2.07
CA LEU A 46 2.19 1.86 1.24
C LEU A 46 1.06 0.82 1.28
N ALA A 47 1.40 -0.45 1.13
CA ALA A 47 0.46 -1.56 1.15
C ALA A 47 -0.24 -1.74 2.51
N SER A 48 0.49 -1.48 3.60
CA SER A 48 -0.06 -1.51 4.97
C SER A 48 -0.83 -0.24 5.36
N LYS A 49 -1.00 0.72 4.43
CA LYS A 49 -1.58 2.04 4.67
C LYS A 49 -0.89 2.81 5.82
N ARG A 50 0.32 2.41 6.22
CA ARG A 50 1.17 3.10 7.19
C ARG A 50 2.10 4.09 6.50
N VAL A 51 1.55 4.85 5.56
CA VAL A 51 2.24 5.98 4.92
C VAL A 51 1.44 7.21 5.25
N PHE A 52 2.03 8.07 6.07
CA PHE A 52 1.52 9.40 6.35
C PHE A 52 1.94 10.31 5.19
N TYR A 53 1.11 10.42 4.15
CA TYR A 53 1.30 11.39 3.06
C TYR A 53 0.46 12.67 3.26
N ARG A 54 -0.14 12.86 4.44
CA ARG A 54 -1.26 13.80 4.65
C ARG A 54 -0.96 14.91 5.66
N TYR A 55 0.11 15.66 5.45
CA TYR A 55 0.28 16.94 6.15
C TYR A 55 0.15 18.14 5.21
N GLU A 56 0.16 17.93 3.90
CA GLU A 56 0.16 19.02 2.92
C GLU A 56 -0.95 18.85 1.88
N ALA A 57 -1.35 19.99 1.30
CA ALA A 57 -2.26 20.02 0.16
C ALA A 57 -1.68 19.19 -1.00
N CYS A 58 -2.56 18.55 -1.78
CA CYS A 58 -2.11 17.80 -2.94
C CYS A 58 -1.37 18.74 -3.92
N PRO A 59 -0.11 18.44 -4.31
CA PRO A 59 0.67 19.32 -5.18
C PRO A 59 0.18 19.33 -6.64
N VAL A 60 -0.83 18.52 -6.98
CA VAL A 60 -1.41 18.47 -8.33
C VAL A 60 -2.35 19.68 -8.52
N PRO A 61 -2.05 20.60 -9.46
CA PRO A 61 -2.91 21.75 -9.71
C PRO A 61 -4.33 21.31 -10.05
N GLY A 62 -5.32 21.88 -9.36
CA GLY A 62 -6.75 21.54 -9.52
C GLY A 62 -7.23 20.32 -8.72
N CYS A 63 -6.35 19.61 -8.00
CA CYS A 63 -6.77 18.56 -7.09
C CYS A 63 -7.26 19.16 -5.75
N GLN A 64 -8.57 19.07 -5.48
CA GLN A 64 -9.20 19.58 -4.26
C GLN A 64 -9.13 18.57 -3.10
N TYR A 65 -8.03 17.81 -3.01
CA TYR A 65 -7.86 16.87 -1.93
C TYR A 65 -7.50 17.61 -0.64
N HIS A 66 -8.39 17.53 0.35
CA HIS A 66 -8.15 17.98 1.73
C HIS A 66 -8.09 16.75 2.64
N SER A 67 -7.01 16.62 3.42
CA SER A 67 -6.98 15.65 4.50
C SER A 67 -7.96 16.09 5.58
N SER A 68 -8.94 15.24 5.88
CA SER A 68 -9.96 15.40 6.94
C SER A 68 -9.36 15.62 8.31
#